data_AF-A0A540ND25-F1
#
_entry.id   AF-A0A540ND25-F1
#
_cell.length_a   1.000
_cell.length_b   1.000
_cell.length_c   1.000
_cell.angle_alpha   90.00
_cell.angle_beta   90.00
_cell.angle_gamma   90.00
#
_symmetry.space_group_name_H-M   'P 1'
#
loop_
_entity.id
_entity.type
_entity.pdbx_description
1 polymer ?
#
loop_
_entity_poly.entity_id
_entity_poly.type
_entity_poly.pdbx_seq_one_letter_code
_entity_poly.pdbx_strand_id
1 'polypeptide(L)'
;MTHLESIASSAVRAAIKVKASVIICFTTSGRAARLIAKYRPTMPVLSVVIPRVKTNQLRWTFSGAFEARQSLIVRGIFPMLADPRHPAEITVATNESILKIALDHGKATGVVKSHDRVVICQKVGDTSVIKIMELED
;
A
#
# COMPACT_ATOMS: atom_id res chain seq x y z
N MET A 1 17.06 6.57 -14.00
CA MET A 1 16.22 6.30 -12.80
C MET A 1 14.80 6.07 -13.28
N THR A 2 14.13 4.98 -12.88
CA THR A 2 12.75 4.73 -13.34
C THR A 2 11.76 5.64 -12.60
N HIS A 3 10.66 6.04 -13.24
CA HIS A 3 9.66 6.93 -12.63
C HIS A 3 9.18 6.42 -11.25
N LEU A 4 8.94 5.11 -11.13
CA LEU A 4 8.51 4.47 -9.90
C LEU A 4 9.59 4.50 -8.79
N GLU A 5 10.86 4.39 -9.17
CA GLU A 5 11.98 4.42 -8.22
C GLU A 5 12.21 5.84 -7.68
N SER A 6 12.09 6.86 -8.53
CA SER A 6 12.11 8.26 -8.10
C SER A 6 11.00 8.55 -7.08
N ILE A 7 9.79 8.01 -7.32
CA ILE A 7 8.66 8.14 -6.39
C ILE A 7 8.92 7.41 -5.08
N ALA A 8 9.46 6.18 -5.13
CA ALA A 8 9.78 5.43 -3.93
C ALA A 8 10.82 6.15 -3.06
N SER A 9 11.87 6.71 -3.66
CA SER A 9 12.89 7.52 -2.97
C SER A 9 12.26 8.75 -2.30
N SER A 10 11.43 9.49 -3.05
CA SER A 10 10.75 10.69 -2.56
C SER A 10 9.76 10.37 -1.43
N ALA A 11 9.00 9.28 -1.55
CA ALA A 11 8.05 8.85 -0.54
C ALA A 11 8.74 8.51 0.80
N VAL A 12 9.86 7.79 0.76
CA VAL A 12 10.62 7.46 1.97
C VAL A 12 11.23 8.71 2.60
N ARG A 13 11.78 9.62 1.79
CA ARG A 13 12.30 10.91 2.28
C ARG A 13 11.19 11.77 2.91
N ALA A 14 10.02 11.82 2.28
CA ALA A 14 8.86 12.54 2.82
C ALA A 14 8.42 11.92 4.15
N ALA A 15 8.31 10.60 4.23
CA ALA A 15 7.94 9.87 5.43
C ALA A 15 8.88 10.15 6.61
N ILE A 16 10.20 10.17 6.35
CA ILE A 16 11.21 10.52 7.37
C ILE A 16 11.03 11.97 7.82
N LYS A 17 10.84 12.90 6.88
CA LYS A 17 10.73 14.34 7.18
C LYS A 17 9.47 14.67 7.99
N VAL A 18 8.34 14.04 7.66
CA VAL A 18 7.08 14.27 8.39
C VAL A 18 6.95 13.41 9.63
N LYS A 19 7.94 12.56 9.94
CA LYS A 19 7.90 11.57 11.03
C LYS A 19 6.66 10.69 10.96
N ALA A 20 6.39 10.13 9.79
CA ALA A 20 5.25 9.25 9.60
C ALA A 20 5.38 7.96 10.42
N SER A 21 4.27 7.47 10.98
CA SER A 21 4.23 6.21 11.72
C SER A 21 4.27 4.99 10.80
N VAL A 22 3.69 5.10 9.60
CA VAL A 22 3.66 4.02 8.61
C VAL A 22 3.66 4.57 7.17
N ILE A 23 4.20 3.78 6.24
CA ILE A 23 4.02 3.99 4.80
C ILE A 23 3.03 2.96 4.28
N ILE A 24 1.90 3.39 3.73
CA ILE A 24 0.93 2.51 3.06
C ILE A 24 1.22 2.50 1.56
N CYS A 25 1.45 1.34 0.99
CA CYS A 25 1.72 1.17 -0.44
C CYS A 25 0.68 0.26 -1.08
N PHE A 26 -0.06 0.79 -2.05
CA PHE A 26 -0.94 -0.01 -2.89
C PHE A 26 -0.15 -0.65 -4.02
N THR A 27 -0.27 -1.97 -4.15
CA THR A 27 0.48 -2.72 -5.15
C THR A 27 -0.30 -3.92 -5.67
N THR A 28 0.02 -4.35 -6.89
CA THR A 28 -0.53 -5.59 -7.48
C THR A 28 0.53 -6.68 -7.58
N SER A 29 1.79 -6.30 -7.83
CA SER A 29 2.93 -7.22 -8.02
C SER A 29 3.96 -7.21 -6.89
N GLY A 30 3.77 -6.36 -5.88
CA GLY A 30 4.74 -6.14 -4.79
C GLY A 30 5.94 -5.29 -5.19
N ARG A 31 6.13 -4.94 -6.47
CA ARG A 31 7.33 -4.22 -6.95
C ARG A 31 7.49 -2.84 -6.30
N ALA A 32 6.40 -2.10 -6.14
CA ALA A 32 6.43 -0.77 -5.52
C ALA A 32 6.86 -0.85 -4.04
N ALA A 33 6.28 -1.77 -3.28
CA ALA A 33 6.63 -1.99 -1.88
C ALA A 33 8.11 -2.40 -1.72
N ARG A 34 8.62 -3.28 -2.60
CA ARG A 34 10.06 -3.65 -2.62
C ARG A 34 10.98 -2.47 -2.91
N LEU A 35 10.59 -1.56 -3.82
CA LEU A 35 11.36 -0.35 -4.11
C LEU A 35 11.35 0.63 -2.92
N ILE A 36 10.24 0.74 -2.19
CA ILE A 36 10.19 1.53 -0.95
C ILE A 36 11.14 0.93 0.09
N ALA A 37 11.07 -0.39 0.30
CA ALA A 37 11.92 -1.11 1.26
C ALA A 37 13.43 -1.04 0.90
N LYS A 38 13.78 -0.92 -0.38
CA LYS A 38 15.17 -0.70 -0.85
C LYS A 38 15.81 0.51 -0.16
N TYR A 39 15.05 1.58 0.08
CA TYR A 39 15.53 2.80 0.74
C TYR A 39 15.52 2.73 2.27
N ARG A 40 15.24 1.55 2.86
CA ARG A 40 15.34 1.27 4.30
C ARG A 40 14.63 2.32 5.18
N PRO A 41 13.31 2.55 5.00
CA PRO A 41 12.55 3.40 5.90
C PRO A 41 12.66 2.91 7.36
N THR A 42 12.63 3.84 8.31
CA THR A 42 12.62 3.53 9.75
C THR A 42 11.25 3.05 10.22
N MET A 43 10.19 3.55 9.58
CA MET A 43 8.81 3.13 9.79
C MET A 43 8.46 1.86 8.99
N PRO A 44 7.49 1.06 9.45
CA PRO A 44 6.97 -0.08 8.69
C PRO A 44 6.31 0.34 7.37
N VAL A 45 6.37 -0.55 6.38
CA VAL A 45 5.69 -0.41 5.09
C VAL A 45 4.53 -1.39 5.02
N LEU A 46 3.31 -0.89 5.13
CA LEU A 46 2.09 -1.68 4.95
C LEU A 46 1.81 -1.81 3.45
N SER A 47 2.04 -3.00 2.89
CA SER A 47 1.83 -3.28 1.47
C SER A 47 0.43 -3.84 1.24
N VAL A 48 -0.49 -3.01 0.77
CA VAL A 48 -1.85 -3.41 0.44
C VAL A 48 -1.85 -4.00 -0.97
N VAL A 49 -2.05 -5.31 -1.06
CA VAL A 49 -2.13 -6.04 -2.32
C VAL A 49 -3.56 -6.09 -2.80
N ILE A 50 -3.83 -5.45 -3.94
CA ILE A 50 -5.15 -5.47 -4.58
C ILE A 50 -5.25 -6.75 -5.41
N PRO A 51 -6.17 -7.67 -5.10
CA PRO A 51 -6.31 -8.90 -5.86
C PRO A 51 -6.84 -8.59 -7.26
N ARG A 52 -6.34 -9.30 -8.27
CA ARG A 52 -7.00 -9.31 -9.59
C ARG A 52 -7.95 -10.48 -9.64
N VAL A 53 -9.19 -10.16 -9.94
CA VAL A 53 -10.26 -11.13 -10.14
C VAL A 53 -10.37 -11.39 -11.64
N LYS A 54 -10.05 -12.63 -12.06
CA LYS A 54 -10.33 -13.09 -13.41
C LYS A 54 -11.49 -14.07 -13.37
N THR A 55 -12.56 -13.76 -14.10
CA THR A 55 -13.69 -14.66 -14.30
C THR A 55 -13.62 -15.26 -15.69
N ASN A 56 -13.76 -16.58 -15.79
CA ASN A 56 -13.98 -17.26 -17.05
C ASN A 56 -15.32 -18.00 -16.98
N GLN A 57 -16.43 -17.24 -17.05
CA GLN A 57 -17.87 -17.62 -17.07
C GLN A 57 -18.37 -18.67 -16.06
N LEU A 58 -17.64 -19.77 -15.85
CA LEU A 58 -17.84 -20.82 -14.85
C LEU A 58 -16.96 -20.69 -13.59
N ARG A 59 -15.81 -20.00 -13.65
CA ARG A 59 -14.84 -20.00 -12.53
C ARG A 59 -14.25 -18.62 -12.24
N TRP A 60 -14.29 -18.24 -10.97
CA TRP A 60 -13.58 -17.08 -10.43
C TRP A 60 -12.18 -17.50 -9.96
N THR A 61 -11.16 -16.78 -10.43
CA THR A 61 -9.76 -16.98 -10.00
C THR A 61 -9.21 -15.68 -9.44
N PHE A 62 -8.58 -15.77 -8.27
CA PHE A 62 -7.99 -14.64 -7.55
C PHE A 62 -6.47 -14.72 -7.62
N SER A 63 -5.81 -13.67 -8.11
CA SER A 63 -4.35 -13.49 -8.00
C SER A 63 -4.05 -12.33 -7.05
N GLY A 64 -2.94 -12.37 -6.32
CA GLY A 64 -2.57 -11.36 -5.31
C GLY A 64 -2.05 -11.99 -4.00
N ALA A 65 -2.61 -13.13 -3.60
CA ALA A 65 -2.20 -13.84 -2.39
C ALA A 65 -0.77 -14.40 -2.48
N PHE A 66 -0.30 -14.70 -3.68
CA PHE A 66 1.07 -15.15 -3.91
C PHE A 66 2.05 -13.98 -3.77
N GLU A 67 1.72 -12.85 -4.38
CA GLU A 67 2.50 -11.61 -4.39
C GLU A 67 2.60 -10.99 -2.98
N ALA A 68 1.53 -11.07 -2.20
CA ALA A 68 1.53 -10.72 -0.78
C ALA A 68 2.53 -11.60 0.00
N ARG A 69 2.46 -12.93 -0.16
CA ARG A 69 3.35 -13.87 0.52
C ARG A 69 4.82 -13.69 0.11
N GLN A 70 5.10 -13.48 -1.17
CA GLN A 70 6.45 -13.19 -1.67
C GLN A 70 7.05 -11.92 -1.06
N SER A 71 6.21 -10.94 -0.69
CA SER A 71 6.67 -9.68 -0.12
C SER A 71 7.20 -9.83 1.31
N LEU A 72 6.85 -10.91 2.02
CA LEU A 72 7.35 -11.21 3.37
C LEU A 72 8.86 -11.44 3.43
N ILE A 73 9.48 -11.80 2.31
CA ILE A 73 10.95 -12.01 2.24
C ILE A 73 11.70 -10.68 2.40
N VAL A 74 11.03 -9.55 2.15
CA VAL A 74 11.66 -8.23 2.16
C VAL A 74 11.45 -7.53 3.49
N ARG A 75 12.54 -7.07 4.10
CA ARG A 75 12.54 -6.37 5.39
C ARG A 75 11.56 -5.20 5.41
N GLY A 76 10.80 -5.12 6.51
CA GLY A 76 9.98 -3.95 6.84
C GLY A 76 8.68 -3.87 6.04
N ILE A 77 8.42 -4.83 5.15
CA ILE A 77 7.15 -4.93 4.45
C ILE A 77 6.20 -5.82 5.25
N PHE A 78 5.03 -5.29 5.56
CA PHE A 78 3.91 -5.99 6.16
C PHE A 78 2.80 -6.08 5.11
N PRO A 79 2.64 -7.21 4.41
CA PRO A 79 1.65 -7.33 3.36
C PRO A 79 0.25 -7.57 3.94
N MET A 80 -0.73 -6.92 3.33
CA MET A 80 -2.16 -7.11 3.61
C MET A 80 -2.86 -7.38 2.28
N LEU A 81 -3.71 -8.40 2.22
CA LEU A 81 -4.52 -8.69 1.04
C LEU A 81 -5.87 -7.96 1.17
N ALA A 82 -6.22 -7.14 0.19
CA ALA A 82 -7.51 -6.46 0.16
C ALA A 82 -8.64 -7.45 -0.22
N ASP A 83 -9.86 -7.20 0.25
CA ASP A 83 -11.02 -8.03 -0.06
C ASP A 83 -11.35 -7.96 -1.58
N PRO A 84 -11.41 -9.10 -2.30
CA PRO A 84 -11.72 -9.14 -3.73
C PRO A 84 -13.15 -8.71 -4.10
N ARG A 85 -14.04 -8.49 -3.12
CA ARG A 85 -15.37 -7.90 -3.36
C ARG A 85 -15.30 -6.44 -3.82
N HIS A 86 -14.17 -5.78 -3.61
CA HIS A 86 -13.91 -4.47 -4.17
C HIS A 86 -13.52 -4.64 -5.65
N PRO A 87 -14.19 -3.94 -6.59
CA PRO A 87 -13.92 -4.11 -8.02
C PRO A 87 -12.44 -3.84 -8.32
N ALA A 88 -11.85 -4.66 -9.20
CA ALA A 88 -10.46 -4.53 -9.63
C ALA A 88 -10.18 -3.24 -10.44
N GLU A 89 -11.23 -2.47 -10.75
CA GLU A 89 -11.11 -1.13 -11.32
C GLU A 89 -10.60 -0.17 -10.25
N ILE A 90 -9.40 0.36 -10.50
CA ILE A 90 -8.73 1.34 -9.66
C ILE A 90 -9.45 2.69 -9.83
N THR A 91 -10.67 2.79 -9.33
CA THR A 91 -11.36 4.06 -9.17
C THR A 91 -10.92 4.71 -7.86
N VAL A 92 -10.98 6.05 -7.80
CA VAL A 92 -10.57 6.81 -6.61
C VAL A 92 -11.36 6.35 -5.38
N ALA A 93 -12.66 6.08 -5.53
CA ALA A 93 -13.53 5.62 -4.45
C ALA A 93 -13.12 4.24 -3.89
N THR A 94 -12.70 3.29 -4.75
CA THR A 94 -12.25 1.97 -4.29
C THR A 94 -10.92 2.06 -3.52
N ASN A 95 -10.03 2.97 -3.92
CA ASN A 95 -8.79 3.19 -3.16
C ASN A 95 -9.06 3.78 -1.77
N GLU A 96 -10.07 4.65 -1.63
CA GLU A 96 -10.45 5.23 -0.34
C GLU A 96 -11.06 4.20 0.62
N SER A 97 -11.93 3.31 0.14
CA SER A 97 -12.50 2.25 0.99
C SER A 97 -11.44 1.27 1.48
N ILE A 98 -10.52 0.85 0.59
CA ILE A 98 -9.42 -0.03 0.95
C ILE A 98 -8.42 0.69 1.88
N LEU A 99 -8.18 1.98 1.67
CA LEU A 99 -7.35 2.80 2.56
C LEU A 99 -7.92 2.82 3.97
N LYS A 100 -9.24 2.99 4.11
CA LYS A 100 -9.90 2.94 5.42
C LYS A 100 -9.67 1.61 6.13
N ILE A 101 -9.85 0.49 5.43
CA ILE A 101 -9.59 -0.85 5.99
C ILE A 101 -8.11 -1.01 6.39
N ALA A 102 -7.18 -0.51 5.57
CA ALA A 102 -5.76 -0.56 5.88
C ALA A 102 -5.39 0.28 7.12
N LEU A 103 -6.04 1.42 7.30
CA LEU A 103 -5.90 2.26 8.49
C LEU A 103 -6.51 1.61 9.72
N ASP A 104 -7.69 1.02 9.60
CA ASP A 104 -8.35 0.30 10.69
C ASP A 104 -7.48 -0.89 11.15
N HIS A 105 -6.88 -1.62 10.21
CA HIS A 105 -5.88 -2.65 10.50
C HIS A 105 -4.63 -2.07 11.19
N GLY A 106 -4.14 -0.92 10.73
CA GLY A 106 -3.03 -0.20 11.37
C GLY A 106 -3.33 0.25 12.80
N LYS A 107 -4.55 0.74 13.06
CA LYS A 107 -5.05 1.11 14.39
C LYS A 107 -5.18 -0.13 15.28
N ALA A 108 -5.78 -1.20 14.77
CA ALA A 108 -5.97 -2.46 15.51
C ALA A 108 -4.63 -3.15 15.88
N THR A 109 -3.62 -3.06 15.01
CA THR A 109 -2.27 -3.58 15.27
C THR A 109 -1.42 -2.66 16.15
N GLY A 110 -1.91 -1.46 16.48
CA GLY A 110 -1.18 -0.47 17.29
C GLY A 110 -0.02 0.21 16.58
N VAL A 111 0.11 0.02 15.26
CA VAL A 111 1.14 0.66 14.42
C VAL A 111 0.81 2.13 14.18
N VAL A 112 -0.48 2.47 14.19
CA VAL A 112 -1.01 3.78 13.86
C VAL A 112 -1.86 4.29 15.01
N LYS A 113 -1.58 5.49 15.49
CA LYS A 113 -2.34 6.17 16.56
C LYS A 113 -3.10 7.39 16.01
N SER A 114 -4.02 7.93 16.82
CA SER A 114 -4.61 9.24 16.54
C SER A 114 -3.51 10.31 16.47
N HIS A 115 -3.71 11.30 15.60
CA HIS A 115 -2.75 12.38 15.30
C HIS A 115 -1.42 11.94 14.66
N ASP A 116 -1.25 10.66 14.33
CA ASP A 116 -0.10 10.23 13.56
C ASP A 116 -0.22 10.65 12.10
N ARG A 117 0.94 10.85 11.46
CA ARG A 117 1.03 11.09 10.02
C ARG A 117 1.32 9.80 9.29
N VAL A 118 0.66 9.63 8.15
CA VAL A 118 0.78 8.46 7.28
C VAL A 118 1.12 8.92 5.87
N VAL A 119 2.05 8.20 5.23
CA VAL A 119 2.38 8.42 3.81
C VAL A 119 1.77 7.30 2.98
N ILE A 120 1.01 7.67 1.96
CA ILE A 120 0.30 6.75 1.08
C ILE A 120 0.91 6.83 -0.31
N CYS A 121 1.30 5.68 -0.86
CA CYS A 121 1.78 5.52 -2.22
C CYS A 121 0.76 4.71 -3.01
N GLN A 122 0.12 5.34 -4.00
CA GLN A 122 -0.91 4.69 -4.81
C GLN A 122 -0.80 5.08 -6.28
N LYS A 123 -1.42 4.27 -7.15
CA LYS A 123 -1.59 4.59 -8.56
C LYS A 123 -3.02 5.10 -8.77
N VAL A 124 -3.18 6.30 -9.32
CA VAL A 124 -4.48 6.89 -9.68
C VAL A 124 -4.51 7.04 -11.20
N GLY A 125 -5.32 6.23 -11.87
CA GLY A 125 -5.27 6.07 -13.32
C GLY A 125 -3.87 5.61 -13.76
N ASP A 126 -3.20 6.40 -14.58
CA ASP A 126 -1.83 6.14 -15.02
C ASP A 126 -0.74 6.87 -14.23
N THR A 127 -1.13 7.75 -13.32
CA THR A 127 -0.20 8.52 -12.51
C THR A 127 0.06 7.83 -11.17
N SER A 128 1.28 7.99 -10.67
CA SER A 128 1.67 7.50 -9.34
C SER A 128 1.72 8.70 -8.39
N VAL A 129 1.01 8.60 -7.27
CA VAL A 129 0.75 9.70 -6.34
C VAL A 129 1.26 9.34 -4.96
N ILE A 130 1.86 10.33 -4.29
CA ILE A 130 2.23 10.28 -2.88
C ILE A 130 1.29 11.23 -2.13
N LYS A 131 0.53 10.72 -1.16
CA LYS A 131 -0.35 11.51 -0.30
C LYS A 131 0.17 11.45 1.13
N ILE A 132 0.25 12.59 1.80
CA ILE A 132 0.54 12.68 3.23
C ILE A 132 -0.79 12.98 3.91
N MET A 133 -1.13 12.21 4.93
CA MET A 133 -2.38 12.36 5.65
C MET A 133 -2.10 12.36 7.14
N GLU A 134 -2.72 13.29 7.86
CA GLU A 134 -2.73 13.31 9.31
C GLU A 134 -4.02 12.64 9.77
N LEU A 135 -3.93 11.76 10.77
CA LEU A 135 -5.10 11.05 11.27
C LEU A 135 -5.80 11.90 12.32
N GLU A 136 -7.05 12.20 12.03
CA GLU A 136 -8.00 12.71 13.01
C GLU A 136 -8.46 11.57 13.94
N ASP A 137 -9.00 11.93 15.10
CA ASP A 137 -9.47 10.98 16.12
C ASP A 137 -10.48 9.95 15.57
#